data_AF-A0A150VXL2-F1
#
_entry.id   AF-A0A150VXL2-F1
#
_cell.length_a   1.000
_cell.length_b   1.000
_cell.length_c   1.000
_cell.angle_alpha   90.00
_cell.angle_beta   90.00
_cell.angle_gamma   90.00
#
_symmetry.space_group_name_H-M   'P 1'
#
loop_
_entity.id
_entity.type
_entity.pdbx_description
1 polymer ?
#
loop_
_entity_poly.entity_id
_entity_poly.type
_entity_poly.pdbx_seq_one_letter_code
_entity_poly.pdbx_strand_id
1 'polypeptide(L)'
;MRDLAVGRMQRGDLPAGTRIRWGRLALAALPGKYPEERSQRLVIDSARVRAYLIREFGPDATDPARDLAALRADVLRNLGMPRETAARLADGWQSLPREQMLRLRRIKNMLSALHPVLPLLEDGTPAAADLRAWLELVPRLP
;
A
#
# COMPACT_ATOMS: atom_id res chain seq x y z
N MET A 1 8.12 -19.04 -0.29
CA MET A 1 8.73 -18.29 -1.42
C MET A 1 8.69 -16.77 -1.20
N ARG A 2 7.52 -16.16 -0.95
CA ARG A 2 7.39 -14.70 -0.75
C ARG A 2 8.27 -14.12 0.36
N ASP A 3 8.31 -14.74 1.54
CA ASP A 3 9.09 -14.17 2.66
C ASP A 3 10.60 -14.23 2.42
N LEU A 4 11.08 -15.26 1.71
CA LEU A 4 12.47 -15.31 1.22
C LEU A 4 12.74 -14.16 0.23
N ALA A 5 11.83 -13.92 -0.70
CA ALA A 5 11.97 -12.85 -1.68
C ALA A 5 11.96 -11.45 -1.04
N VAL A 6 11.09 -11.22 -0.04
CA VAL A 6 11.08 -10.01 0.78
C VAL A 6 12.38 -9.85 1.57
N GLY A 7 12.90 -10.93 2.17
CA GLY A 7 14.19 -10.87 2.86
C GLY A 7 15.33 -10.49 1.91
N ARG A 8 15.35 -11.10 0.72
CA ARG A 8 16.40 -10.84 -0.29
C ARG A 8 16.31 -9.46 -0.94
N MET A 9 15.12 -8.89 -1.15
CA MET A 9 15.03 -7.52 -1.70
C MET A 9 15.57 -6.47 -0.71
N GLN A 10 15.54 -6.77 0.60
CA GLN A 10 15.96 -5.86 1.67
C GLN A 10 17.45 -5.98 2.05
N ARG A 11 18.16 -6.92 1.44
CA ARG A 11 19.57 -7.17 1.70
C ARG A 11 20.46 -6.11 1.04
N GLY A 12 21.10 -5.28 1.87
CA GLY A 12 21.97 -4.19 1.42
C GLY A 12 23.28 -4.64 0.74
N ASP A 13 23.68 -5.91 0.92
CA ASP A 13 24.86 -6.51 0.29
C ASP A 13 24.61 -6.94 -1.18
N LEU A 14 23.37 -6.89 -1.65
CA LEU A 14 23.02 -7.27 -3.02
C LEU A 14 22.96 -6.05 -3.96
N PRO A 15 23.37 -6.20 -5.24
CA PRO A 15 23.21 -5.15 -6.24
C PRO A 15 21.74 -4.73 -6.41
N ALA A 16 21.50 -3.44 -6.71
CA ALA A 16 20.15 -2.89 -6.88
C ALA A 16 19.28 -3.70 -7.86
N GLY A 17 19.81 -4.04 -9.03
CA GLY A 17 19.09 -4.87 -10.02
C GLY A 17 18.69 -6.25 -9.49
N THR A 18 19.50 -6.85 -8.61
CA THR A 18 19.17 -8.13 -7.96
C THR A 18 18.06 -7.97 -6.94
N ARG A 19 18.10 -6.91 -6.13
CA ARG A 19 17.07 -6.60 -5.13
C ARG A 19 15.73 -6.28 -5.79
N ILE A 20 15.74 -5.56 -6.92
CA ILE A 20 14.53 -5.29 -7.74
C ILE A 20 13.93 -6.61 -8.25
N ARG A 21 14.75 -7.53 -8.80
CA ARG A 21 14.25 -8.86 -9.24
C ARG A 21 13.62 -9.64 -8.10
N TRP A 22 14.20 -9.61 -6.90
CA TRP A 22 13.59 -10.22 -5.71
C TRP A 22 12.27 -9.56 -5.32
N GLY A 23 12.16 -8.24 -5.44
CA GLY A 23 10.89 -7.52 -5.24
C GLY A 23 9.81 -7.95 -6.25
N ARG A 24 10.16 -8.07 -7.53
CA ARG A 24 9.25 -8.58 -8.58
C ARG A 24 8.81 -10.02 -8.29
N LEU A 25 9.73 -10.87 -7.83
CA LEU A 25 9.39 -12.24 -7.43
C LEU A 25 8.48 -12.26 -6.19
N ALA A 26 8.69 -11.36 -5.22
CA ALA A 26 7.82 -11.23 -4.06
C ALA A 26 6.39 -10.86 -4.47
N LEU A 27 6.22 -9.96 -5.45
CA LEU A 27 4.92 -9.59 -6.03
C LEU A 27 4.27 -10.77 -6.78
N ALA A 28 5.03 -11.46 -7.64
CA ALA A 28 4.54 -12.61 -8.40
C ALA A 28 4.10 -13.78 -7.50
N ALA A 29 4.67 -13.90 -6.29
CA ALA A 29 4.30 -14.92 -5.32
C ALA A 29 3.05 -14.58 -4.49
N LEU A 30 2.49 -13.37 -4.60
CA LEU A 30 1.32 -12.95 -3.79
C LEU A 30 0.03 -13.71 -4.14
N PRO A 31 -0.34 -13.93 -5.41
CA PRO A 31 -1.59 -14.63 -5.74
C PRO A 31 -1.63 -16.07 -5.18
N GLY A 32 -0.52 -16.80 -5.23
CA GLY A 32 -0.43 -18.16 -4.68
C GLY A 32 -0.58 -18.25 -3.15
N LYS A 33 -0.44 -17.14 -2.43
CA LYS A 33 -0.67 -17.06 -0.97
C LYS A 33 -2.14 -16.82 -0.62
N TYR A 34 -2.94 -16.33 -1.58
CA TYR A 34 -4.32 -15.91 -1.36
C TYR A 34 -5.22 -16.50 -2.47
N PRO A 35 -5.49 -17.82 -2.44
CA PRO A 35 -6.15 -18.53 -3.54
C PRO A 35 -7.65 -18.20 -3.72
N GLU A 36 -8.31 -17.65 -2.70
CA GLU A 36 -9.71 -17.21 -2.77
C GLU A 36 -9.81 -15.69 -2.69
N GLU A 37 -10.61 -15.13 -3.60
CA GLU A 37 -11.04 -13.73 -3.79
C GLU A 37 -10.04 -12.64 -3.35
N ARG A 38 -9.41 -11.98 -4.36
CA ARG A 38 -8.76 -10.64 -4.29
C ARG A 38 -8.59 -10.12 -2.86
N SER A 39 -7.76 -10.81 -2.08
CA SER A 39 -7.77 -10.54 -0.65
C SER A 39 -7.25 -9.13 -0.45
N GLN A 40 -7.93 -8.30 0.33
CA GLN A 40 -7.43 -6.96 0.66
C GLN A 40 -6.00 -7.03 1.24
N ARG A 41 -5.64 -8.18 1.80
CA ARG A 41 -4.28 -8.52 2.24
C ARG A 41 -3.27 -8.62 1.10
N LEU A 42 -3.65 -9.18 -0.06
CA LEU A 42 -2.85 -9.13 -1.29
C LEU A 42 -2.54 -7.69 -1.68
N VAL A 43 -3.54 -6.81 -1.65
CA VAL A 43 -3.37 -5.39 -2.01
C VAL A 43 -2.42 -4.70 -1.03
N ILE A 44 -2.60 -4.90 0.28
CA ILE A 44 -1.71 -4.33 1.30
C ILE A 44 -0.28 -4.86 1.14
N ASP A 45 -0.10 -6.17 0.96
CA ASP A 45 1.22 -6.77 0.80
C ASP A 45 1.90 -6.31 -0.50
N SER A 46 1.14 -6.16 -1.59
CA SER A 46 1.62 -5.60 -2.87
C SER A 46 2.05 -4.15 -2.69
N ALA A 47 1.21 -3.33 -2.06
CA ALA A 47 1.49 -1.92 -1.79
C ALA A 47 2.78 -1.75 -0.96
N ARG A 48 2.99 -2.58 0.06
CA ARG A 48 4.21 -2.56 0.89
C ARG A 48 5.47 -2.88 0.08
N VAL A 49 5.43 -3.90 -0.78
CA VAL A 49 6.57 -4.27 -1.62
C VAL A 49 6.88 -3.17 -2.63
N ARG A 50 5.86 -2.64 -3.31
CA ARG A 50 6.03 -1.56 -4.30
C ARG A 50 6.53 -0.27 -3.64
N ALA A 51 5.95 0.13 -2.51
CA ALA A 51 6.40 1.31 -1.76
C ALA A 51 7.87 1.18 -1.33
N TYR A 52 8.28 -0.02 -0.89
CA TYR A 52 9.69 -0.28 -0.59
C TYR A 52 10.58 -0.10 -1.83
N LEU A 53 10.25 -0.73 -2.96
CA LEU A 53 11.04 -0.65 -4.18
C LEU A 53 11.14 0.77 -4.73
N ILE A 54 10.05 1.53 -4.68
CA ILE A 54 10.00 2.93 -5.13
C ILE A 54 10.85 3.81 -4.23
N ARG A 55 10.73 3.68 -2.90
CA ARG A 55 11.54 4.45 -1.97
C ARG A 55 13.04 4.18 -2.17
N GLU A 56 13.40 2.91 -2.34
CA GLU A 56 14.80 2.48 -2.37
C GLU A 56 15.47 2.72 -3.74
N PHE A 57 14.74 2.54 -4.83
CA PHE A 57 15.32 2.53 -6.20
C PHE A 57 14.69 3.56 -7.13
N GLY A 58 13.87 4.47 -6.60
CA GLY A 58 13.15 5.48 -7.35
C GLY A 58 11.93 4.94 -8.11
N PRO A 59 10.98 5.83 -8.46
CA PRO A 59 9.85 5.49 -9.32
C PRO A 59 10.30 5.22 -10.76
N ASP A 60 9.63 4.29 -11.43
CA ASP A 60 9.85 3.95 -12.84
C ASP A 60 8.52 3.51 -13.46
N ALA A 61 7.97 4.34 -14.36
CA ALA A 61 6.68 4.09 -15.00
C ALA A 61 6.71 2.89 -15.97
N THR A 62 7.89 2.43 -16.39
CA THR A 62 8.04 1.26 -17.26
C THR A 62 8.12 -0.05 -16.47
N ASP A 63 8.29 0.03 -15.15
CA ASP A 63 8.37 -1.11 -14.24
C ASP A 63 7.12 -1.14 -13.35
N PRO A 64 6.17 -2.06 -13.56
CA PRO A 64 4.96 -2.15 -12.74
C PRO A 64 5.22 -2.27 -11.22
N ALA A 65 6.39 -2.82 -10.83
CA ALA A 65 6.78 -2.92 -9.43
C ALA A 65 7.21 -1.58 -8.82
N ARG A 66 7.55 -0.59 -9.65
CA ARG A 66 8.03 0.75 -9.29
C ARG A 66 7.20 1.89 -9.88
N ASP A 67 6.09 1.58 -10.54
CA ASP A 67 5.14 2.60 -10.99
C ASP A 67 4.36 3.18 -9.80
N LEU A 68 4.68 4.43 -9.45
CA LEU A 68 4.08 5.18 -8.35
C LEU A 68 2.63 5.58 -8.64
N ALA A 69 2.33 5.97 -9.88
CA ALA A 69 0.98 6.38 -10.27
C ALA A 69 0.02 5.18 -10.21
N ALA A 70 0.46 4.02 -10.71
CA ALA A 70 -0.30 2.78 -10.58
C ALA A 70 -0.44 2.34 -9.11
N LEU A 71 0.59 2.52 -8.26
CA LEU A 71 0.50 2.19 -6.83
C LEU A 71 -0.58 3.03 -6.14
N ARG A 72 -0.57 4.35 -6.37
CA ARG A 72 -1.59 5.27 -5.84
C ARG A 72 -2.99 4.86 -6.29
N ALA A 73 -3.16 4.63 -7.58
CA ALA A 73 -4.46 4.26 -8.14
C ALA A 73 -4.96 2.93 -7.57
N ASP A 74 -4.08 1.93 -7.43
CA ASP A 74 -4.42 0.63 -6.84
C ASP A 74 -4.87 0.77 -5.39
N VAL A 75 -4.17 1.56 -4.57
CA VAL A 75 -4.56 1.79 -3.18
C VAL A 75 -5.92 2.47 -3.09
N LEU A 76 -6.13 3.58 -3.80
CA LEU A 76 -7.39 4.33 -3.75
C LEU A 76 -8.59 3.47 -4.18
N ARG A 77 -8.46 2.70 -5.26
CA ARG A 77 -9.53 1.80 -5.75
C ARG A 77 -9.91 0.71 -4.75
N ASN A 78 -9.03 0.34 -3.83
CA ASN A 78 -9.26 -0.75 -2.88
C ASN A 78 -9.65 -0.28 -1.46
N LEU A 79 -9.81 1.02 -1.22
CA LEU A 79 -10.18 1.53 0.11
C LEU A 79 -11.59 1.08 0.50
N GLY A 80 -12.45 0.79 -0.47
CA GLY A 80 -13.74 0.12 -0.28
C GLY A 80 -14.76 0.93 0.53
N MET A 81 -14.49 2.21 0.78
CA MET A 81 -15.34 3.13 1.51
C MET A 81 -15.04 4.57 1.07
N PRO A 82 -16.06 5.43 0.89
CA PRO A 82 -15.84 6.86 0.67
C PRO A 82 -15.15 7.53 1.86
N ARG A 83 -14.26 8.48 1.60
CA ARG A 83 -13.48 9.20 2.62
C ARG A 83 -14.36 9.87 3.67
N GLU A 84 -15.44 10.50 3.24
CA GLU A 84 -16.40 11.20 4.10
C GLU A 84 -17.07 10.23 5.08
N THR A 85 -17.33 9.00 4.63
CA THR A 85 -17.89 7.95 5.50
C THR A 85 -16.84 7.46 6.49
N ALA A 86 -15.61 7.22 6.04
CA ALA A 86 -14.53 6.83 6.92
C ALA A 86 -14.24 7.91 7.98
N ALA A 87 -14.29 9.19 7.60
CA ALA A 87 -14.10 10.32 8.50
C ALA A 87 -15.17 10.38 9.60
N ARG A 88 -16.46 10.25 9.23
CA ARG A 88 -17.55 10.20 10.22
C ARG A 88 -17.42 9.04 11.20
N LEU A 89 -17.02 7.88 10.71
CA LEU A 89 -16.86 6.68 11.53
C LEU A 89 -15.60 6.74 12.43
N ALA A 90 -14.58 7.50 12.02
CA ALA A 90 -13.34 7.61 12.78
C ALA A 90 -13.53 8.32 14.14
N ASP A 91 -14.44 9.28 14.26
CA ASP A 91 -14.61 10.07 15.50
C ASP A 91 -15.23 9.31 16.67
N GLY A 92 -15.82 8.14 16.40
CA GLY A 92 -16.44 7.28 17.42
C GLY A 92 -16.11 5.80 17.19
N TRP A 93 -14.93 5.50 16.64
CA TRP A 93 -14.62 4.13 16.22
C TRP A 93 -14.72 3.11 17.37
N GLN A 94 -14.46 3.52 18.61
CA GLN A 94 -14.49 2.67 19.80
C GLN A 94 -15.88 2.10 20.10
N SER A 95 -16.95 2.81 19.71
CA SER A 95 -18.34 2.36 19.89
C SER A 95 -18.90 1.62 18.69
N LEU A 96 -18.12 1.46 17.61
CA LEU A 96 -18.61 0.81 16.39
C LEU A 96 -18.68 -0.72 16.53
N PRO A 97 -19.59 -1.38 15.81
CA PRO A 97 -19.55 -2.82 15.63
C PRO A 97 -18.19 -3.28 15.11
N ARG A 98 -17.74 -4.45 15.56
CA ARG A 98 -16.42 -5.03 15.23
C ARG A 98 -16.11 -5.00 13.74
N GLU A 99 -17.09 -5.30 12.89
CA GLU A 99 -16.91 -5.31 11.43
C GLU A 99 -16.52 -3.95 10.87
N GLN A 100 -17.12 -2.87 11.38
CA GLN A 100 -16.83 -1.51 10.93
C GLN A 100 -15.46 -1.05 11.42
N MET A 101 -15.10 -1.35 12.68
CA MET A 101 -13.74 -1.13 13.17
C MET A 101 -12.69 -1.85 12.31
N LEU A 102 -12.96 -3.10 11.93
CA LEU A 102 -12.07 -3.86 11.04
C LEU A 102 -12.00 -3.24 9.64
N ARG A 103 -13.07 -2.64 9.10
CA ARG A 103 -13.01 -1.87 7.83
C ARG A 103 -12.10 -0.65 7.97
N LEU A 104 -12.25 0.15 9.02
CA LEU A 104 -11.40 1.32 9.25
C LEU A 104 -9.93 0.94 9.46
N ARG A 105 -9.66 -0.11 10.24
CA ARG A 105 -8.29 -0.61 10.44
C ARG A 105 -7.66 -1.11 9.14
N ARG A 106 -8.45 -1.66 8.22
CA ARG A 106 -7.97 -2.06 6.89
C ARG A 106 -7.57 -0.85 6.03
N ILE A 107 -8.40 0.19 6.01
CA ILE A 107 -8.08 1.46 5.36
C ILE A 107 -6.76 2.01 5.92
N LYS A 108 -6.64 2.09 7.24
CA LYS A 108 -5.42 2.53 7.93
C LYS A 108 -4.20 1.74 7.49
N ASN A 109 -4.29 0.41 7.47
CA ASN A 109 -3.18 -0.47 7.09
C ASN A 109 -2.74 -0.27 5.64
N MET A 110 -3.69 -0.01 4.73
CA MET A 110 -3.38 0.20 3.33
C MET A 110 -2.76 1.58 3.08
N LEU A 111 -3.28 2.63 3.73
CA LEU A 111 -2.68 3.96 3.67
C LEU A 111 -1.29 3.99 4.32
N SER A 112 -1.11 3.28 5.44
CA SER A 112 0.19 3.17 6.12
C SER A 112 1.24 2.47 5.25
N ALA A 113 0.84 1.62 4.28
CA ALA A 113 1.77 1.02 3.34
C ALA A 113 2.43 2.05 2.40
N LEU A 114 1.82 3.23 2.25
CA LEU A 114 2.34 4.33 1.42
C LEU A 114 3.25 5.28 2.19
N HIS A 115 3.36 5.14 3.52
CA HIS A 115 4.24 5.97 4.35
C HIS A 115 5.69 6.10 3.80
N PRO A 116 6.32 5.01 3.30
CA PRO A 116 7.68 5.08 2.75
C PRO A 116 7.83 5.95 1.50
N VAL A 117 6.74 6.21 0.77
CA VAL A 117 6.74 6.95 -0.51
C VAL A 117 6.03 8.29 -0.43
N LEU A 118 5.58 8.73 0.75
CA LEU A 118 4.93 10.04 0.95
C LEU A 118 5.71 11.21 0.36
N PRO A 119 7.04 11.31 0.52
CA PRO A 119 7.81 12.43 -0.05
C PRO A 119 7.77 12.48 -1.58
N LEU A 120 7.44 11.35 -2.23
CA LEU A 120 7.41 11.22 -3.69
C LEU A 120 6.00 11.42 -4.26
N LEU A 121 4.97 11.48 -3.40
CA LEU A 121 3.57 11.57 -3.80
C LEU A 121 3.11 13.01 -4.06
N GLU A 122 4.00 14.00 -3.91
CA GLU A 122 3.70 15.41 -4.15
C GLU A 122 3.90 15.78 -5.63
N ASP A 123 2.95 15.36 -6.48
CA ASP A 123 2.97 15.67 -7.92
C ASP A 123 1.91 16.72 -8.34
N GLY A 124 1.21 17.32 -7.38
CA GLY A 124 0.17 18.33 -7.61
C GLY A 124 -1.09 17.81 -8.31
N THR A 125 -1.20 16.51 -8.57
CA THR A 125 -2.36 15.93 -9.27
C THR A 125 -3.59 15.82 -8.36
N PRO A 126 -4.82 15.77 -8.91
CA PRO A 126 -6.03 15.51 -8.12
C PRO A 126 -5.96 14.21 -7.31
N ALA A 127 -5.30 13.18 -7.85
CA ALA A 127 -5.10 11.91 -7.15
C ALA A 127 -4.13 12.04 -5.97
N ALA A 128 -3.10 12.89 -6.06
CA ALA A 128 -2.25 13.23 -4.91
C ALA A 128 -3.01 14.01 -3.84
N ALA A 129 -3.88 14.94 -4.25
CA ALA A 129 -4.74 15.67 -3.31
C ALA A 129 -5.71 14.76 -2.56
N ASP A 130 -6.39 13.84 -3.27
CA ASP A 130 -7.28 12.85 -2.65
C ASP A 130 -6.51 11.92 -1.69
N LEU A 131 -5.35 11.43 -2.12
CA LEU A 131 -4.50 10.61 -1.25
C LEU A 131 -4.03 11.37 0.00
N ARG A 132 -3.65 12.64 -0.13
CA ARG A 132 -3.27 13.48 1.03
C ARG A 132 -4.43 13.60 2.02
N ALA A 133 -5.63 13.87 1.53
CA ALA A 133 -6.83 13.96 2.36
C ALA A 133 -7.15 12.65 3.09
N TRP A 134 -6.86 11.50 2.47
CA TRP A 134 -6.93 10.19 3.14
C TRP A 134 -5.83 10.00 4.19
N LEU A 135 -4.61 10.44 3.92
CA LEU A 135 -3.48 10.33 4.84
C LEU A 135 -3.66 11.16 6.11
N GLU A 136 -4.29 12.33 6.00
CA GLU A 136 -4.67 13.16 7.15
C GLU A 136 -5.67 12.46 8.09
N LEU A 137 -6.46 11.51 7.56
CA LEU A 137 -7.40 10.72 8.36
C LEU A 137 -6.71 9.59 9.14
N VAL A 138 -5.54 9.11 8.69
CA VAL A 138 -4.84 7.94 9.27
C VAL A 138 -4.68 8.00 10.80
N PRO A 139 -4.28 9.14 11.41
CA PRO A 139 -4.15 9.23 12.87
C PRO A 139 -5.45 9.00 13.64
N ARG A 140 -6.61 9.25 13.03
CA ARG A 140 -7.95 9.08 13.64
C ARG A 140 -8.51 7.67 13.47
N LEU A 141 -7.92 6.85 12.59
CA LEU A 141 -8.36 5.48 12.35
C LEU A 141 -7.81 4.52 13.43
N PRO A 142 -8.53 3.44 13.77
CA PRO A 142 -8.08 2.39 14.70
C PRO A 142 -6.85 1.61 14.23
#